data_AF-A0A7S0L1K9-F1
#
_entry.id   AF-A0A7S0L1K9-F1
#
_cell.length_a   1.000
_cell.length_b   1.000
_cell.length_c   1.000
_cell.angle_alpha   90.00
_cell.angle_beta   90.00
_cell.angle_gamma   90.00
#
_symmetry.space_group_name_H-M   'P 1'
#
loop_
_entity.id
_entity.type
_entity.pdbx_description
1 polymer ?
#
loop_
_entity_poly.entity_id
_entity_poly.type
_entity_poly.pdbx_seq_one_letter_code
_entity_poly.pdbx_strand_id
1 'polypeptide(L)'
;PDLLTILRGGFVAVFTCANDYSDLKGETQVFKLLRAKFVLPPQPNAFKAASIVHEPGNGPRPEWSCSSSFVYAVQGCEDSALKLPLPGNDAGNITLEKALKKLARLHKQEQRPSPMP
;
A
#
# COMPACT_ATOMS: atom_id res chain seq x y z
N PRO A 1 6.87 13.22 8.61
CA PRO A 1 6.87 12.23 9.71
C PRO A 1 6.89 10.83 9.11
N ASP A 2 7.69 9.92 9.65
CA ASP A 2 7.75 8.53 9.15
C ASP A 2 6.48 7.76 9.55
N LEU A 3 6.12 6.75 8.76
CA LEU A 3 4.94 5.91 9.00
C LEU A 3 4.99 5.24 10.37
N LEU A 4 6.18 4.81 10.79
CA LEU A 4 6.40 4.24 12.12
C LEU A 4 6.14 5.25 13.24
N THR A 5 6.55 6.51 13.05
CA THR A 5 6.29 7.58 14.01
C THR A 5 4.80 7.86 14.14
N ILE A 6 4.08 7.86 13.02
CA ILE A 6 2.62 8.07 13.00
C ILE A 6 1.90 6.94 13.74
N LEU A 7 2.27 5.68 13.46
CA LEU A 7 1.67 4.52 14.12
C LEU A 7 2.01 4.47 15.62
N ARG A 8 3.25 4.76 16.02
CA ARG A 8 3.64 4.82 17.44
C ARG A 8 2.98 5.96 18.20
N GLY A 9 2.70 7.07 17.52
CA GLY A 9 2.06 8.23 18.14
C GLY A 9 0.60 7.99 18.54
N GLY A 10 -0.05 6.93 18.04
CA GLY A 10 -1.44 6.61 18.39
C GLY A 10 -2.47 7.60 17.83
N PHE A 11 -2.05 8.51 16.96
CA PHE A 11 -2.94 9.45 16.26
C PHE A 11 -3.75 8.73 15.19
N VAL A 12 -4.96 9.23 14.93
CA VAL A 12 -5.74 8.80 13.77
C VAL A 12 -5.14 9.45 12.53
N ALA A 13 -4.63 8.62 11.62
CA ALA A 13 -4.08 9.06 10.34
C ALA A 13 -4.99 8.58 9.21
N VAL A 14 -5.41 9.52 8.37
CA VAL A 14 -6.25 9.28 7.19
C VAL A 14 -5.35 9.28 5.96
N PHE A 15 -5.52 8.26 5.12
CA PHE A 15 -4.77 8.05 3.90
C PHE A 15 -5.69 7.99 2.70
N THR A 16 -5.22 8.49 1.57
CA THR A 16 -5.92 8.44 0.28
C THR A 16 -5.00 7.87 -0.79
N CYS A 17 -5.46 6.88 -1.55
CA CYS A 17 -4.69 6.32 -2.67
C CYS A 17 -5.02 7.04 -3.97
N ALA A 18 -3.98 7.30 -4.77
CA ALA A 18 -4.09 8.03 -6.03
C ALA A 18 -4.38 7.19 -7.28
N ASN A 19 -4.47 5.87 -7.17
CA ASN A 19 -4.48 4.98 -8.33
C ASN A 19 -5.26 3.68 -8.07
N ASP A 20 -5.28 2.83 -9.10
CA ASP A 20 -5.99 1.55 -9.19
C ASP A 20 -5.74 0.60 -8.00
N TYR A 21 -6.61 -0.41 -7.90
CA TYR A 21 -6.67 -1.40 -6.82
C TYR A 21 -5.34 -2.10 -6.49
N SER A 22 -4.36 -2.08 -7.39
CA SER A 22 -3.00 -2.58 -7.17
C SER A 22 -2.25 -1.84 -6.05
N ASP A 23 -2.36 -0.51 -6.01
CA ASP A 23 -1.62 0.31 -5.06
C ASP A 23 -2.22 0.15 -3.67
N LEU A 24 -3.56 0.11 -3.61
CA LEU A 24 -4.29 -0.18 -2.39
C LEU A 24 -3.89 -1.54 -1.79
N LYS A 25 -3.73 -2.58 -2.62
CA LYS A 25 -3.33 -3.92 -2.14
C LYS A 25 -1.93 -3.87 -1.53
N GLY A 26 -0.99 -3.16 -2.17
CA GLY A 26 0.38 -2.98 -1.68
C GLY A 26 0.42 -2.23 -0.34
N GLU A 27 -0.22 -1.07 -0.28
CA GLU A 27 -0.28 -0.23 0.93
C GLU A 27 -0.94 -0.99 2.09
N THR A 28 -2.09 -1.62 1.84
CA THR A 28 -2.79 -2.41 2.86
C THR A 28 -1.94 -3.56 3.39
N GLN A 29 -1.10 -4.19 2.55
CA GLN A 29 -0.16 -5.21 3.00
C GLN A 29 0.94 -4.65 3.91
N VAL A 30 1.46 -3.46 3.61
CA VAL A 30 2.44 -2.77 4.47
C VAL A 30 1.83 -2.48 5.84
N PHE A 31 0.62 -1.92 5.89
CA PHE A 31 -0.08 -1.68 7.16
C PHE A 31 -0.37 -2.98 7.94
N LYS A 32 -0.73 -4.06 7.25
CA LYS A 32 -0.90 -5.39 7.88
C LYS A 32 0.42 -5.93 8.43
N LEU A 33 1.52 -5.78 7.70
CA LEU A 33 2.86 -6.18 8.17
C LEU A 33 3.26 -5.40 9.42
N LEU A 34 2.92 -4.11 9.45
CA LEU A 34 3.12 -3.21 10.59
C LEU A 34 2.11 -3.45 11.73
N ARG A 35 1.17 -4.38 11.55
CA ARG A 35 0.06 -4.66 12.48
C ARG A 35 -0.65 -3.37 12.90
N ALA A 36 -0.83 -2.46 11.93
CA ALA A 36 -1.56 -1.23 12.12
C ALA A 36 -3.04 -1.53 12.34
N LYS A 37 -3.65 -0.81 13.28
CA LYS A 37 -5.07 -0.98 13.56
C LYS A 37 -5.86 -0.07 12.62
N PHE A 38 -6.58 -0.68 11.69
CA PHE A 38 -7.51 0.05 10.82
C PHE A 38 -8.73 0.49 11.62
N VAL A 39 -8.96 1.80 11.65
CA VAL A 39 -10.19 2.41 12.18
C VAL A 39 -11.24 2.48 11.07
N LEU A 40 -10.78 2.71 9.84
CA LEU A 40 -11.60 2.70 8.64
C LEU A 40 -10.95 1.80 7.60
N PRO A 41 -11.59 0.68 7.21
CA PRO A 41 -11.06 -0.17 6.15
C PRO A 41 -11.04 0.59 4.82
N PRO A 42 -10.17 0.18 3.87
CA PRO A 42 -10.18 0.73 2.52
C PRO A 42 -11.55 0.70 1.88
N GLN A 43 -12.02 1.88 1.51
CA GLN A 43 -13.27 2.07 0.80
C GLN A 43 -13.09 3.06 -0.35
N PRO A 44 -13.87 2.95 -1.42
CA PRO A 44 -13.88 3.94 -2.49
C PRO A 44 -14.17 5.32 -1.91
N ASN A 45 -13.37 6.31 -2.31
CA ASN A 45 -13.57 7.67 -1.86
C ASN A 45 -14.75 8.30 -2.63
N ALA A 46 -15.68 8.90 -1.90
CA ALA A 46 -16.80 9.65 -2.48
C ALA A 46 -16.33 10.95 -3.16
N PHE A 47 -15.19 11.50 -2.73
CA PHE A 47 -14.62 12.74 -3.24
C PHE A 47 -13.40 12.45 -4.12
N LYS A 48 -13.68 12.19 -5.40
CA LYS A 48 -12.65 11.87 -6.40
C LYS A 48 -11.97 13.14 -6.90
N ALA A 49 -10.67 13.24 -6.68
CA ALA A 49 -9.80 14.19 -7.34
C ALA A 49 -9.33 13.55 -8.66
N ALA A 50 -10.03 13.83 -9.76
CA ALA A 50 -9.59 13.42 -11.08
C ALA A 50 -8.50 14.37 -11.59
N SER A 51 -7.33 13.82 -11.90
CA SER A 51 -6.21 14.53 -12.52
C SER A 51 -5.95 13.94 -13.90
N ILE A 52 -6.06 14.78 -14.93
CA ILE A 52 -5.73 14.39 -16.30
C ILE A 52 -4.21 14.46 -16.45
N VAL A 53 -3.58 13.35 -16.81
CA VAL A 53 -2.16 13.36 -17.18
C VAL A 53 -2.10 13.46 -18.70
N HIS A 54 -1.66 14.62 -19.20
CA HIS A 54 -1.26 14.78 -20.59
C HIS A 54 0.27 14.66 -20.67
N GLU A 55 0.77 13.48 -21.02
CA GLU A 55 2.16 13.39 -21.48
C GLU A 55 2.25 13.94 -22.91
N PRO A 56 3.13 14.92 -23.19
CA PRO A 56 3.33 15.38 -24.55
C PRO A 56 3.95 14.25 -25.39
N GLY A 57 3.18 13.71 -26.33
CA GLY A 57 3.64 12.76 -27.35
C GLY A 57 3.13 11.32 -27.23
N ASN A 58 2.34 10.98 -26.22
CA ASN A 58 1.91 9.60 -25.98
C ASN A 58 0.42 9.39 -26.37
N GLY A 59 0.19 8.99 -27.63
CA GLY A 59 -1.08 8.44 -28.14
C GLY A 59 -2.30 9.40 -28.24
N PRO A 60 -3.38 8.97 -28.91
CA PRO A 60 -4.57 9.78 -29.19
C PRO A 60 -5.54 9.93 -28.00
N ARG A 61 -5.23 9.42 -26.80
CA ARG A 61 -6.16 9.39 -25.67
C ARG A 61 -5.51 9.92 -24.38
N PRO A 62 -6.19 10.82 -23.65
CA PRO A 62 -5.73 11.24 -22.33
C PRO A 62 -5.78 10.06 -21.35
N GLU A 63 -4.69 9.84 -20.61
CA GLU A 63 -4.68 8.92 -19.48
C GLU A 63 -5.29 9.62 -18.26
N TRP A 64 -6.26 8.96 -17.64
CA TRP A 64 -6.96 9.46 -16.46
C TRP A 64 -6.33 8.86 -15.22
N SER A 65 -5.82 9.71 -14.33
CA SER A 65 -5.44 9.31 -12.97
C SER A 65 -6.42 9.91 -11.98
N CYS A 66 -6.76 9.18 -10.92
CA CYS A 66 -7.66 9.65 -9.88
C CYS A 66 -6.92 9.69 -8.54
N SER A 67 -6.31 10.84 -8.27
CA SER A 67 -5.45 11.15 -7.12
C SER A 67 -6.05 10.82 -5.74
N SER A 68 -7.36 10.54 -5.63
CA SER A 68 -8.01 10.09 -4.40
C SER A 68 -9.09 9.03 -4.64
N SER A 69 -8.72 7.87 -5.20
CA SER A 69 -9.65 6.78 -5.52
C SER A 69 -10.18 6.02 -4.30
N PHE A 70 -9.35 5.83 -3.27
CA PHE A 70 -9.70 5.12 -2.04
C PHE A 70 -9.32 5.94 -0.81
N VAL A 71 -10.05 5.74 0.28
CA VAL A 71 -9.76 6.33 1.59
C VAL A 71 -9.76 5.24 2.66
N TYR A 72 -8.83 5.34 3.61
CA TYR A 72 -8.75 4.49 4.79
C TYR A 72 -8.10 5.24 5.94
N ALA A 73 -8.26 4.72 7.15
CA ALA A 73 -7.69 5.34 8.35
C ALA A 73 -7.15 4.27 9.30
N VAL A 74 -6.02 4.60 9.92
CA VAL A 74 -5.36 3.76 10.92
C VAL A 74 -5.11 4.56 12.19
N GLN A 75 -5.04 3.87 13.31
CA GLN A 75 -4.71 4.46 14.61
C GLN A 75 -3.93 3.48 15.45
N GLY A 76 -2.64 3.75 15.64
CA GLY A 76 -1.80 2.85 16.40
C GLY A 76 -1.36 1.59 15.65
N CYS A 77 -0.47 0.85 16.28
CA CYS A 77 -0.11 -0.52 15.92
C CYS A 77 -0.02 -1.36 17.20
N GLU A 78 -0.17 -2.68 17.11
CA GLU A 78 0.07 -3.54 18.27
C GLU A 78 1.53 -3.41 18.74
N ASP A 79 1.78 -3.12 20.03
CA ASP A 79 3.10 -2.75 20.59
C ASP A 79 4.23 -3.77 20.30
N SER A 80 3.88 -5.03 20.01
CA SER A 80 4.82 -6.08 19.64
C SER A 80 5.20 -6.09 18.14
N ALA A 81 4.67 -5.16 17.34
CA ALA A 81 4.80 -5.16 15.87
C ALA A 81 6.11 -4.56 15.35
N LEU A 82 6.84 -3.78 16.15
CA LEU A 82 8.05 -3.11 15.69
C LEU A 82 9.32 -3.88 16.04
N LYS A 83 9.36 -5.16 15.64
CA LYS A 83 10.59 -5.75 15.10
C LYS A 83 10.55 -5.69 13.58
N LEU A 84 10.24 -4.51 13.02
CA LEU A 84 10.67 -4.30 11.66
C LEU A 84 12.20 -4.28 11.70
N PRO A 85 12.86 -5.07 10.85
CA PRO A 85 14.25 -4.84 10.64
C PRO A 85 14.40 -3.46 10.00
N LEU A 86 14.77 -2.47 10.80
CA LEU A 86 15.09 -1.14 10.30
C LEU A 86 16.22 -1.30 9.29
N PRO A 87 16.10 -0.77 8.06
CA PRO A 87 17.20 -0.74 7.12
C PRO A 87 18.33 0.09 7.75
N GLY A 88 19.38 -0.60 8.19
CA GLY A 88 20.45 -0.02 8.99
C GLY A 88 21.31 -1.06 9.72
N ASN A 89 20.77 -2.25 10.01
CA ASN A 89 21.56 -3.43 10.37
C ASN A 89 21.45 -4.47 9.24
N ASP A 90 22.58 -5.06 8.82
CA ASP A 90 22.66 -5.99 7.68
C ASP A 90 21.69 -7.18 7.78
N ALA A 91 21.46 -7.67 9.01
CA ALA A 91 20.50 -8.74 9.30
C ALA A 91 19.05 -8.36 8.95
N GLY A 92 18.75 -7.07 9.01
CA GLY A 92 17.43 -6.56 8.77
C GLY A 92 17.05 -6.45 7.31
N ASN A 93 17.97 -5.97 6.48
CA ASN A 93 17.77 -5.92 5.03
C ASN A 93 17.56 -7.32 4.43
N ILE A 94 18.28 -8.34 4.93
CA ILE A 94 18.13 -9.74 4.47
C ILE A 94 16.72 -10.28 4.77
N THR A 95 16.16 -9.92 5.92
CA THR A 95 14.84 -10.42 6.35
C THR A 95 13.71 -9.74 5.56
N LEU A 96 13.86 -8.44 5.30
CA LEU A 96 12.91 -7.65 4.54
C LEU A 96 12.92 -8.04 3.05
N GLU A 97 14.10 -8.26 2.45
CA GLU A 97 14.21 -8.79 1.09
C GLU A 97 13.59 -10.19 0.95
N LYS A 98 13.79 -11.08 1.93
CA LYS A 98 13.17 -12.42 1.91
C LYS A 98 11.65 -12.33 2.00
N ALA A 99 11.11 -11.44 2.84
CA ALA A 99 9.67 -11.23 2.95
C ALA A 99 9.08 -10.67 1.65
N LEU A 100 9.73 -9.66 1.05
CA LEU A 100 9.33 -9.09 -0.24
C LEU A 100 9.41 -10.12 -1.38
N LYS A 101 10.48 -10.91 -1.48
CA LYS A 101 10.59 -12.00 -2.47
C LYS A 101 9.52 -13.07 -2.28
N LYS A 102 9.14 -13.39 -1.04
CA LYS A 102 8.07 -14.34 -0.74
C LYS A 102 6.70 -13.81 -1.19
N LEU A 103 6.41 -12.53 -0.93
CA LEU A 103 5.18 -11.88 -1.38
C LEU A 103 5.11 -11.79 -2.91
N ALA A 104 6.21 -11.39 -3.57
CA ALA A 104 6.30 -11.35 -5.02
C ALA A 104 6.11 -12.74 -5.67
N ARG A 105 6.60 -13.80 -5.03
CA ARG A 105 6.44 -15.19 -5.50
C ARG A 105 5.01 -15.69 -5.34
N LEU A 106 4.32 -15.31 -4.26
CA LEU A 106 2.89 -15.61 -4.08
C LEU A 106 2.03 -14.90 -5.13
N HIS A 107 2.34 -13.63 -5.43
CA HIS A 107 1.69 -12.89 -6.52
C HIS A 107 1.86 -13.57 -7.88
N LYS A 108 3.04 -14.10 -8.17
CA LYS A 108 3.32 -14.82 -9.43
C LYS A 108 2.62 -16.19 -9.52
N GLN A 109 2.22 -16.77 -8.40
CA GLN A 109 1.43 -18.01 -8.35
C GLN A 109 -0.07 -17.75 -8.51
N GLU A 110 -0.61 -16.65 -7.97
CA GLU A 110 -2.01 -16.25 -8.17
C GLU A 110 -2.29 -15.79 -9.63
N GLN A 111 -1.27 -15.37 -10.38
CA GLN A 111 -1.41 -14.94 -11.78
C GLN A 111 -1.28 -16.06 -12.83
N ARG A 112 -1.20 -17.35 -12.45
CA ARG A 112 -1.37 -18.42 -13.44
C ARG A 112 -2.85 -18.52 -13.80
N PRO A 113 -3.26 -18.22 -15.05
CA PRO A 113 -4.65 -18.44 -15.44
C PRO A 113 -4.94 -19.94 -15.34
N SER A 114 -6.06 -20.28 -14.71
CA SER A 114 -6.66 -21.60 -14.81
C SER A 114 -6.81 -21.94 -16.30
N PRO A 115 -6.46 -23.16 -16.76
CA PRO A 115 -6.84 -23.58 -18.10
C PRO A 115 -8.37 -23.53 -18.16
N MET A 116 -8.92 -22.78 -19.12
CA MET A 116 -10.37 -22.80 -19.35
C MET A 116 -10.78 -24.21 -19.78
N PRO A 117 -11.94 -24.71 -19.31
CA PRO A 117 -12.50 -25.98 -19.75
C PRO A 117 -12.88 -25.94 -21.24
#